data_AF-A0A5B8NN43-F1
#
_entry.id   AF-A0A5B8NN43-F1
#
_cell.length_a   1.000
_cell.length_b   1.000
_cell.length_c   1.000
_cell.angle_alpha   90.00
_cell.angle_beta   90.00
_cell.angle_gamma   90.00
#
_symmetry.space_group_name_H-M   'P 1'
#
loop_
_entity.id
_entity.type
_entity.pdbx_description
1 polymer ?
#
loop_
_entity_poly.entity_id
_entity_poly.type
_entity_poly.pdbx_seq_one_letter_code
_entity_poly.pdbx_strand_id
1 'polypeptide(L)'
;MTNPTNNWSNVKSPRLPFKKTLKTKPLKKIPETDAIFEQVATANQAADDDPTVLRISIDSKAKVKLGNLSRGGKDRRQAPPQADDHDTQWHTTLLPFGILNLRTDNLALYMSESPETSDFIVDCLEHWWKSNQGNFPEVNTLAINLDGGSATRSNRTQFIKRIVEFSRHYQLQIRLIYYPPYHSKYNPIERCWAALEQFWNGAILDSIDTALRWASKMSWKGSQPVVHHVTKLYQTGVKVDPESLADYRVDWYPSESLPKWSVTVGSF
;
A
#
# COMPACT_ATOMS: atom_id res chain seq x y z
N MET A 1 7.80 70.90 8.92
CA MET A 1 8.23 69.57 8.48
C MET A 1 7.24 68.56 9.06
N THR A 2 6.38 68.03 8.19
CA THR A 2 5.21 67.20 8.53
C THR A 2 5.60 65.71 8.56
N ASN A 3 5.39 65.05 9.70
CA ASN A 3 5.46 63.59 9.83
C ASN A 3 4.29 62.95 9.06
N PRO A 4 4.52 61.95 8.17
CA PRO A 4 3.43 61.21 7.56
C PRO A 4 2.85 60.22 8.57
N THR A 5 1.56 60.35 8.83
CA THR A 5 0.74 59.42 9.61
C THR A 5 0.54 58.13 8.82
N ASN A 6 1.17 57.04 9.25
CA ASN A 6 0.98 55.72 8.67
C ASN A 6 -0.37 55.14 9.15
N ASN A 7 -1.43 55.46 8.41
CA ASN A 7 -2.80 55.05 8.71
C ASN A 7 -3.08 53.65 8.14
N TRP A 8 -2.60 52.59 8.81
CA TRP A 8 -2.99 51.20 8.51
C TRP A 8 -4.29 50.82 9.24
N SER A 9 -5.33 51.63 9.03
CA SER A 9 -6.67 51.34 9.54
C SER A 9 -7.27 50.13 8.82
N ASN A 10 -7.37 49.02 9.55
CA ASN A 10 -8.40 47.98 9.47
C ASN A 10 -8.89 47.57 8.07
N VAL A 11 -8.07 46.82 7.33
CA VAL A 11 -8.62 45.84 6.38
C VAL A 11 -8.99 44.59 7.19
N LYS A 12 -10.26 44.50 7.61
CA LYS A 12 -10.83 43.23 8.08
C LYS A 12 -10.92 42.28 6.89
N SER A 13 -9.83 41.58 6.59
CA SER A 13 -9.91 40.40 5.73
C SER A 13 -10.90 39.44 6.38
N PRO A 14 -11.91 38.91 5.67
CA PRO A 14 -12.75 37.86 6.23
C PRO A 14 -11.82 36.75 6.70
N ARG A 15 -11.85 36.43 8.00
CA ARG A 15 -11.05 35.35 8.59
C ARG A 15 -11.54 34.02 7.99
N LEU A 16 -11.08 33.71 6.80
CA LEU A 16 -11.27 32.41 6.19
C LEU A 16 -10.58 31.39 7.09
N PRO A 17 -11.26 30.30 7.49
CA PRO A 17 -10.61 29.24 8.25
C PRO A 17 -9.45 28.69 7.41
N PHE A 18 -8.37 28.29 8.09
CA PHE A 18 -7.28 27.60 7.41
C PHE A 18 -7.83 26.37 6.68
N LYS A 19 -7.75 26.39 5.35
CA LYS A 19 -8.10 25.24 4.52
C LYS A 19 -6.85 24.39 4.36
N LYS A 20 -6.95 23.11 4.70
CA LYS A 20 -5.89 22.15 4.38
C LYS A 20 -5.77 22.09 2.86
N THR A 21 -4.55 22.19 2.34
CA THR A 21 -4.29 21.96 0.91
C THR A 21 -4.75 20.56 0.53
N LEU A 22 -5.72 20.48 -0.39
CA LEU A 22 -6.20 19.23 -0.93
C LEU A 22 -5.26 18.76 -2.04
N LYS A 23 -4.60 17.61 -1.84
CA LYS A 23 -3.78 16.95 -2.88
C LYS A 23 -4.68 16.12 -3.81
N THR A 24 -5.56 16.78 -4.56
CA THR A 24 -6.62 16.10 -5.35
C THR A 24 -6.31 15.96 -6.83
N LYS A 25 -5.39 16.76 -7.37
CA LYS A 25 -5.01 16.74 -8.79
C LYS A 25 -4.02 15.59 -9.06
N PRO A 26 -4.36 14.60 -9.92
CA PRO A 26 -3.40 13.60 -10.35
C PRO A 26 -2.33 14.26 -11.23
N LEU A 27 -1.09 13.76 -11.18
CA LEU A 27 0.04 14.28 -11.98
C LEU A 27 -0.19 14.09 -13.49
N LYS A 28 -0.93 13.05 -13.89
CA LYS A 28 -1.24 12.73 -15.28
C LYS A 28 -2.54 11.94 -15.37
N LYS A 29 -3.38 12.21 -16.38
CA LYS A 29 -4.51 11.37 -16.79
C LYS A 29 -4.16 10.71 -18.12
N ILE A 30 -4.24 9.39 -18.20
CA ILE A 30 -4.06 8.64 -19.46
C ILE A 30 -5.42 8.42 -20.15
N PRO A 31 -5.48 8.20 -21.46
CA PRO A 31 -6.75 8.00 -22.18
C PRO A 31 -7.66 6.93 -21.57
N GLU A 32 -7.06 5.86 -21.06
CA GLU A 32 -7.75 4.69 -20.53
C GLU A 32 -8.25 4.88 -19.09
N THR A 33 -7.96 6.02 -18.45
CA THR A 33 -8.21 6.23 -17.00
C THR A 33 -9.66 5.92 -16.61
N ASP A 34 -10.63 6.39 -17.39
CA ASP A 34 -12.05 6.23 -17.08
C ASP A 34 -12.49 4.77 -17.28
N ALA A 35 -12.01 4.10 -18.34
CA ALA A 35 -12.23 2.68 -18.58
C ALA A 35 -11.61 1.79 -17.50
N ILE A 36 -10.43 2.16 -16.98
CA ILE A 36 -9.80 1.45 -15.85
C ILE A 36 -10.66 1.59 -14.60
N PHE A 37 -11.18 2.78 -14.30
CA PHE A 37 -12.06 2.96 -13.14
C PHE A 37 -13.37 2.17 -13.26
N GLU A 38 -13.96 2.12 -14.45
CA GLU A 38 -15.15 1.32 -14.70
C GLU A 38 -14.87 -0.18 -14.53
N GLN A 39 -13.73 -0.67 -15.03
CA GLN A 39 -13.29 -2.05 -14.82
C GLN A 39 -13.05 -2.35 -13.34
N VAL A 40 -12.39 -1.44 -12.60
CA VAL A 40 -12.16 -1.60 -11.16
C VAL A 40 -13.48 -1.66 -10.40
N ALA A 41 -14.43 -0.77 -10.71
CA ALA A 41 -15.74 -0.75 -10.07
C ALA A 41 -16.49 -2.06 -10.33
N THR A 42 -16.54 -2.49 -11.59
CA THR A 42 -17.23 -3.72 -12.01
C THR A 42 -16.60 -4.96 -11.37
N ALA A 43 -15.27 -5.08 -11.41
CA ALA A 43 -14.56 -6.23 -10.85
C ALA A 43 -14.67 -6.29 -9.32
N ASN A 44 -14.62 -5.14 -8.65
CA ASN A 44 -14.81 -5.08 -7.20
C ASN A 44 -16.24 -5.45 -6.81
N GLN A 45 -17.25 -4.94 -7.52
CA GLN A 45 -18.65 -5.27 -7.26
C GLN A 45 -18.89 -6.78 -7.45
N ALA A 46 -18.44 -7.34 -8.57
CA ALA A 46 -18.56 -8.78 -8.83
C ALA A 46 -17.85 -9.65 -7.77
N ALA A 47 -16.70 -9.20 -7.25
CA ALA A 47 -15.99 -9.88 -6.18
C ALA A 47 -16.70 -9.75 -4.82
N ASP A 48 -17.34 -8.61 -4.55
CA ASP A 48 -18.10 -8.39 -3.31
C ASP A 48 -19.43 -9.19 -3.30
N ASP A 49 -20.00 -9.45 -4.48
CA ASP A 49 -21.26 -10.21 -4.65
C ASP A 49 -21.05 -11.75 -4.68
N ASP A 50 -19.81 -12.23 -4.79
CA ASP A 50 -19.48 -13.65 -4.85
C ASP A 50 -18.82 -14.13 -3.54
N PRO A 51 -19.48 -14.97 -2.73
CA PRO A 51 -18.93 -15.44 -1.46
C PRO A 51 -17.67 -16.31 -1.63
N THR A 52 -17.43 -16.87 -2.82
CA THR A 52 -16.23 -17.67 -3.13
C THR A 52 -15.02 -16.82 -3.54
N VAL A 53 -15.20 -15.50 -3.65
CA VAL A 53 -14.14 -14.54 -3.95
C VAL A 53 -13.78 -13.74 -2.70
N LEU A 54 -12.51 -13.76 -2.31
CA LEU A 54 -12.01 -12.87 -1.26
C LEU A 54 -11.26 -11.70 -1.87
N ARG A 55 -11.75 -10.50 -1.62
CA ARG A 55 -11.10 -9.27 -2.05
C ARG A 55 -10.10 -8.78 -1.01
N ILE A 56 -8.88 -8.50 -1.46
CA ILE A 56 -7.81 -7.90 -0.65
C ILE A 56 -7.24 -6.68 -1.36
N SER A 57 -6.71 -5.73 -0.60
CA SER A 57 -6.00 -4.57 -1.12
C SER A 57 -4.58 -4.58 -0.60
N ILE A 58 -3.61 -4.50 -1.50
CA ILE A 58 -2.19 -4.52 -1.19
C ILE A 58 -1.52 -3.24 -1.68
N ASP A 59 -0.52 -2.78 -0.93
CA ASP A 59 0.28 -1.61 -1.28
C ASP A 59 1.53 -1.52 -0.39
N SER A 60 2.54 -0.80 -0.84
CA SER A 60 3.69 -0.41 -0.03
C SER A 60 3.61 1.06 0.35
N LYS A 61 3.82 1.37 1.63
CA LYS A 61 3.97 2.76 2.07
C LYS A 61 5.36 3.28 1.72
N ALA A 62 5.46 4.60 1.60
CA ALA A 62 6.75 5.29 1.60
C ALA A 62 7.65 4.81 2.75
N LYS A 63 8.92 4.57 2.41
CA LYS A 63 9.94 4.10 3.35
C LYS A 63 10.10 5.04 4.55
N VAL A 64 10.30 4.45 5.72
CA VAL A 64 10.41 5.14 7.01
C VAL A 64 11.84 5.08 7.50
N LYS A 65 12.49 6.24 7.68
CA LYS A 65 13.84 6.34 8.25
C LYS A 65 13.80 6.15 9.77
N LEU A 66 14.66 5.30 10.32
CA LEU A 66 14.71 5.03 11.76
C LEU A 66 15.86 5.77 12.43
N GLY A 67 15.54 6.65 13.36
CA GLY A 67 16.48 7.55 14.03
C GLY A 67 15.74 8.56 14.91
N ASN A 68 16.48 9.46 15.55
CA ASN A 68 15.93 10.50 16.42
C ASN A 68 15.32 11.66 15.61
N LEU A 69 14.40 11.34 14.72
CA LEU A 69 13.87 12.26 13.70
C LEU A 69 12.46 12.74 14.03
N SER A 70 12.19 14.02 13.73
CA SER A 70 10.85 14.58 13.82
C SER A 70 10.01 14.24 12.59
N ARG A 71 8.73 13.94 12.79
CA ARG A 71 7.74 13.71 11.72
C ARG A 71 6.65 14.79 11.69
N GLY A 72 6.84 15.87 12.45
CA GLY A 72 5.93 17.02 12.49
C GLY A 72 4.57 16.76 13.15
N GLY A 73 4.40 15.63 13.84
CA GLY A 73 3.19 15.32 14.60
C GLY A 73 3.20 15.84 16.03
N LYS A 74 2.18 15.46 16.80
CA LYS A 74 2.01 15.85 18.20
C LYS A 74 1.89 14.61 19.08
N ASP A 75 2.61 14.61 20.19
CA ASP A 75 2.54 13.55 21.20
C ASP A 75 1.70 14.03 22.41
N ARG A 76 1.11 13.08 23.17
CA ARG A 76 0.33 13.32 24.40
C ARG A 76 1.14 13.10 25.69
N ARG A 77 2.44 12.83 25.61
CA ARG A 77 3.35 12.73 26.76
C ARG A 77 3.44 14.05 27.54
N GLN A 78 3.75 13.95 28.85
CA GLN A 78 3.91 15.11 29.73
C GLN A 78 5.04 16.04 29.29
N ALA A 79 6.14 15.49 28.79
CA ALA A 79 7.23 16.23 28.16
C ALA A 79 7.26 15.95 26.65
N PRO A 80 7.54 16.97 25.81
CA PRO A 80 7.67 16.77 24.38
C PRO A 80 8.86 15.87 24.05
N PRO A 81 8.72 14.91 23.12
CA PRO A 81 9.87 14.16 22.59
C PRO A 81 10.90 15.11 21.98
N GLN A 82 12.18 14.87 22.24
CA GLN A 82 13.30 15.65 21.71
C GLN A 82 13.92 14.92 20.53
N ALA A 83 13.68 15.43 19.33
CA ALA A 83 14.34 14.98 18.10
C ALA A 83 15.58 15.83 17.81
N ASP A 84 16.43 15.36 16.91
CA ASP A 84 17.59 16.12 16.46
C ASP A 84 17.14 17.37 15.67
N ASP A 85 17.85 18.50 15.83
CA ASP A 85 17.54 19.75 15.12
C ASP A 85 17.75 19.63 13.60
N HIS A 86 18.48 18.61 13.16
CA HIS A 86 18.73 18.31 11.76
C HIS A 86 18.51 16.82 11.46
N ASP A 87 17.55 16.53 10.58
CA ASP A 87 17.20 15.16 10.14
C ASP A 87 18.28 14.55 9.19
N THR A 88 19.52 14.43 9.67
CA THR A 88 20.69 14.02 8.87
C THR A 88 21.17 12.62 9.20
N GLN A 89 20.84 12.09 10.38
CA GLN A 89 21.31 10.78 10.84
C GLN A 89 20.14 9.82 11.06
N TRP A 90 20.22 8.65 10.44
CA TRP A 90 19.32 7.52 10.68
C TRP A 90 20.10 6.22 10.52
N HIS A 91 19.74 5.22 11.31
CA HIS A 91 20.48 3.95 11.38
C HIS A 91 20.08 3.00 10.25
N THR A 92 18.78 2.97 9.93
CA THR A 92 18.24 2.09 8.88
C THR A 92 16.96 2.69 8.27
N THR A 93 16.42 2.05 7.25
CA THR A 93 15.18 2.42 6.59
C THR A 93 14.26 1.21 6.50
N LEU A 94 13.04 1.38 6.97
CA LEU A 94 12.01 0.34 7.02
C LEU A 94 11.00 0.57 5.91
N LEU A 95 10.74 -0.44 5.09
CA LEU A 95 9.67 -0.52 4.11
C LEU A 95 8.44 -1.14 4.77
N PRO A 96 7.33 -0.39 4.93
CA PRO A 96 6.04 -0.95 5.32
C PRO A 96 5.30 -1.45 4.06
N PHE A 97 4.90 -2.71 4.06
CA PHE A 97 3.98 -3.31 3.10
C PHE A 97 2.73 -3.78 3.82
N GLY A 98 1.56 -3.66 3.20
CA GLY A 98 0.29 -3.96 3.85
C GLY A 98 -0.60 -4.83 3.00
N ILE A 99 -1.39 -5.66 3.68
CA ILE A 99 -2.48 -6.44 3.10
C ILE A 99 -3.74 -6.16 3.92
N LEU A 100 -4.72 -5.51 3.30
CA LEU A 100 -6.03 -5.24 3.86
C LEU A 100 -7.03 -6.27 3.34
N ASN A 101 -7.63 -7.04 4.24
CA ASN A 101 -8.76 -7.90 3.94
C ASN A 101 -10.05 -7.07 3.87
N LEU A 102 -10.71 -7.02 2.73
CA LEU A 102 -11.87 -6.14 2.51
C LEU A 102 -13.19 -6.75 2.95
N ARG A 103 -13.20 -8.04 3.32
CA ARG A 103 -14.36 -8.73 3.91
C ARG A 103 -14.42 -8.51 5.43
N THR A 104 -13.27 -8.45 6.10
CA THR A 104 -13.18 -8.40 7.58
C THR A 104 -12.58 -7.10 8.13
N ASP A 105 -12.14 -6.18 7.27
CA ASP A 105 -11.34 -5.00 7.62
C ASP A 105 -10.01 -5.31 8.32
N ASN A 106 -9.60 -6.58 8.44
CA ASN A 106 -8.34 -6.95 9.08
C ASN A 106 -7.14 -6.49 8.25
N LEU A 107 -6.20 -5.82 8.92
CA LEU A 107 -4.98 -5.29 8.32
C LEU A 107 -3.77 -6.10 8.81
N ALA A 108 -2.98 -6.62 7.87
CA ALA A 108 -1.66 -7.16 8.14
C ALA A 108 -0.58 -6.19 7.62
N LEU A 109 0.43 -5.93 8.43
CA LEU A 109 1.57 -5.08 8.09
C LEU A 109 2.87 -5.89 8.13
N TYR A 110 3.66 -5.79 7.07
CA TYR A 110 4.97 -6.40 6.93
C TYR A 110 6.01 -5.30 6.88
N MET A 111 6.90 -5.27 7.87
CA MET A 111 7.95 -4.28 7.99
C MET A 111 9.28 -4.93 7.63
N SER A 112 9.99 -4.38 6.65
CA SER A 112 11.26 -4.96 6.18
C SER A 112 12.33 -3.91 5.94
N GLU A 113 13.59 -4.26 6.17
CA GLU A 113 14.74 -3.45 5.74
C GLU A 113 15.13 -3.73 4.27
N SER A 114 14.53 -4.76 3.66
CA SER A 114 14.76 -5.14 2.28
C SER A 114 14.14 -4.13 1.29
N PRO A 115 14.70 -4.01 0.08
CA PRO A 115 14.01 -3.38 -1.04
C PRO A 115 12.65 -4.04 -1.33
N GLU A 116 11.75 -3.25 -1.91
CA GLU A 116 10.48 -3.74 -2.45
C GLU A 116 10.74 -4.52 -3.74
N THR A 117 10.57 -5.84 -3.70
CA THR A 117 10.75 -6.74 -4.85
C THR A 117 9.51 -7.59 -5.06
N SER A 118 9.36 -8.16 -6.25
CA SER A 118 8.26 -9.08 -6.56
C SER A 118 8.26 -10.29 -5.61
N ASP A 119 9.45 -10.82 -5.28
CA ASP A 119 9.58 -11.93 -4.33
C ASP A 119 9.18 -11.51 -2.91
N PHE A 120 9.56 -10.31 -2.46
CA PHE A 120 9.13 -9.79 -1.16
C PHE A 120 7.61 -9.70 -1.05
N ILE A 121 6.96 -9.12 -2.06
CA ILE A 121 5.50 -8.95 -2.08
C ILE A 121 4.80 -10.33 -2.06
N VAL A 122 5.25 -11.27 -2.89
CA VAL A 122 4.59 -12.58 -2.99
C VAL A 122 4.89 -13.47 -1.77
N ASP A 123 6.10 -13.43 -1.19
CA ASP A 123 6.37 -14.12 0.08
C ASP A 123 5.49 -13.57 1.23
N CYS A 124 5.22 -12.25 1.27
CA CYS A 124 4.28 -11.67 2.24
C CYS A 124 2.84 -12.11 1.97
N LEU A 125 2.43 -12.21 0.71
CA LEU A 125 1.11 -12.72 0.31
C LEU A 125 0.95 -14.20 0.68
N GLU A 126 1.95 -15.04 0.43
CA GLU A 126 2.01 -16.45 0.82
C GLU A 126 1.87 -16.61 2.34
N HIS A 127 2.65 -15.85 3.11
CA HIS A 127 2.58 -15.87 4.57
C HIS A 127 1.19 -15.45 5.08
N TRP A 128 0.61 -14.40 4.50
CA TRP A 128 -0.72 -13.93 4.85
C TRP A 128 -1.78 -14.98 4.53
N TRP A 129 -1.78 -15.53 3.31
CA TRP A 129 -2.78 -16.50 2.88
C TRP A 129 -2.71 -17.77 3.73
N LYS A 130 -1.50 -18.32 3.97
CA LYS A 130 -1.31 -19.50 4.81
C LYS A 130 -1.91 -19.32 6.22
N SER A 131 -1.83 -18.12 6.77
CA SER A 131 -2.35 -17.78 8.10
C SER A 131 -3.87 -17.52 8.12
N ASN A 132 -4.49 -17.28 6.96
CA ASN A 132 -5.89 -16.84 6.86
C ASN A 132 -6.81 -17.81 6.13
N GLN A 133 -6.29 -18.69 5.26
CA GLN A 133 -7.09 -19.59 4.42
C GLN A 133 -8.08 -20.46 5.20
N GLY A 134 -7.73 -20.88 6.42
CA GLY A 134 -8.62 -21.66 7.28
C GLY A 134 -9.89 -20.93 7.71
N ASN A 135 -9.91 -19.59 7.64
CA ASN A 135 -11.09 -18.77 7.92
C ASN A 135 -12.00 -18.59 6.69
N PHE A 136 -11.56 -19.05 5.50
CA PHE A 136 -12.22 -18.85 4.22
C PHE A 136 -12.25 -20.15 3.39
N PRO A 137 -12.80 -21.26 3.90
CA PRO A 137 -12.78 -22.56 3.23
C PRO A 137 -13.53 -22.58 1.88
N GLU A 138 -14.47 -21.66 1.68
CA GLU A 138 -15.25 -21.51 0.45
C GLU A 138 -14.52 -20.72 -0.65
N VAL A 139 -13.42 -20.05 -0.31
CA VAL A 139 -12.73 -19.14 -1.23
C VAL A 139 -11.85 -19.92 -2.19
N ASN A 140 -12.18 -19.82 -3.48
CA ASN A 140 -11.38 -20.35 -4.59
C ASN A 140 -10.69 -19.24 -5.40
N THR A 141 -11.01 -17.97 -5.14
CA THR A 141 -10.50 -16.83 -5.89
C THR A 141 -10.04 -15.69 -4.97
N LEU A 142 -8.84 -15.15 -5.20
CA LEU A 142 -8.40 -13.89 -4.62
C LEU A 142 -8.50 -12.75 -5.62
N ALA A 143 -9.33 -11.75 -5.32
CA ALA A 143 -9.37 -10.49 -6.05
C ALA A 143 -8.42 -9.49 -5.36
N ILE A 144 -7.30 -9.18 -5.99
CA ILE A 144 -6.25 -8.34 -5.43
C ILE A 144 -6.34 -6.95 -6.05
N ASN A 145 -6.67 -5.97 -5.23
CA ASN A 145 -6.57 -4.54 -5.55
C ASN A 145 -5.13 -4.07 -5.31
N LEU A 146 -4.49 -3.52 -6.34
CA LEU A 146 -3.11 -3.07 -6.27
C LEU A 146 -2.86 -1.83 -7.10
N ASP A 147 -1.78 -1.12 -6.79
CA ASP A 147 -1.26 -0.09 -7.65
C ASP A 147 -0.20 -0.69 -8.61
N GLY A 148 0.04 -0.03 -9.75
CA GLY A 148 1.02 -0.48 -10.75
C GLY A 148 2.47 -0.26 -10.33
N GLY A 149 2.79 -0.45 -9.05
CA GLY A 149 4.12 -0.29 -8.46
C GLY A 149 5.17 -1.14 -9.16
N SER A 150 6.44 -0.71 -9.12
CA SER A 150 7.50 -1.29 -9.96
C SER A 150 7.71 -2.80 -9.74
N ALA A 151 7.42 -3.29 -8.53
CA ALA A 151 7.50 -4.68 -8.11
C ALA A 151 6.25 -5.51 -8.46
N THR A 152 5.10 -4.86 -8.68
CA THR A 152 3.78 -5.50 -8.83
C THR A 152 3.16 -5.29 -10.22
N ARG A 153 3.81 -4.57 -11.14
CA ARG A 153 3.31 -4.41 -12.53
C ARG A 153 2.99 -5.76 -13.18
N SER A 154 1.84 -5.82 -13.84
CA SER A 154 1.37 -7.00 -14.58
C SER A 154 2.31 -7.50 -15.68
N ASN A 155 3.19 -6.65 -16.21
CA ASN A 155 4.18 -7.05 -17.22
C ASN A 155 5.56 -7.40 -16.64
N ARG A 156 5.71 -7.35 -15.30
CA ARG A 156 6.95 -7.75 -14.64
C ARG A 156 6.98 -9.27 -14.54
N THR A 157 7.89 -9.88 -15.30
CA THR A 157 7.96 -11.34 -15.47
C THR A 157 8.14 -12.08 -14.15
N GLN A 158 9.01 -11.59 -13.25
CA GLN A 158 9.16 -12.19 -11.92
C GLN A 158 7.87 -12.13 -11.09
N PHE A 159 7.12 -11.03 -11.15
CA PHE A 159 5.89 -10.89 -10.39
C PHE A 159 4.83 -11.86 -10.87
N ILE A 160 4.54 -11.88 -12.18
CA ILE A 160 3.56 -12.81 -12.73
C ILE A 160 3.98 -14.26 -12.50
N LYS A 161 5.26 -14.61 -12.71
CA LYS A 161 5.77 -15.96 -12.42
C LYS A 161 5.43 -16.35 -10.97
N ARG A 162 5.79 -15.50 -10.00
CA ARG A 162 5.51 -15.75 -8.57
C ARG A 162 4.01 -15.84 -8.26
N ILE A 163 3.17 -15.04 -8.91
CA ILE A 163 1.70 -15.12 -8.75
C ILE A 163 1.13 -16.41 -9.36
N VAL A 164 1.65 -16.89 -10.49
CA VAL A 164 1.27 -18.19 -11.07
C VAL A 164 1.71 -19.33 -10.15
N GLU A 165 2.91 -19.28 -9.60
CA GLU A 165 3.39 -20.26 -8.60
C GLU A 165 2.49 -20.28 -7.37
N PHE A 166 2.14 -19.11 -6.84
CA PHE A 166 1.17 -18.96 -5.75
C PHE A 166 -0.19 -19.58 -6.09
N SER A 167 -0.73 -19.22 -7.26
CA SER A 167 -2.01 -19.71 -7.78
C SER A 167 -2.04 -21.24 -7.89
N ARG A 168 -1.00 -21.84 -8.48
CA ARG A 168 -0.84 -23.30 -8.60
C ARG A 168 -0.68 -23.97 -7.24
N HIS A 169 0.11 -23.40 -6.33
CA HIS A 169 0.37 -24.03 -5.04
C HIS A 169 -0.89 -24.12 -4.17
N TYR A 170 -1.69 -23.05 -4.14
CA TYR A 170 -2.90 -22.97 -3.34
C TYR A 170 -4.18 -23.31 -4.09
N GLN A 171 -4.09 -23.65 -5.38
CA GLN A 171 -5.24 -23.94 -6.26
C GLN A 171 -6.26 -22.79 -6.24
N LEU A 172 -5.76 -21.56 -6.35
CA LEU A 172 -6.57 -20.34 -6.32
C LEU A 172 -6.52 -19.63 -7.66
N GLN A 173 -7.68 -19.19 -8.16
CA GLN A 173 -7.70 -18.16 -9.20
C GLN A 173 -7.30 -16.81 -8.59
N ILE A 174 -6.44 -16.04 -9.26
CA ILE A 174 -6.02 -14.72 -8.82
C ILE A 174 -6.47 -13.68 -9.84
N ARG A 175 -7.26 -12.70 -9.40
CA ARG A 175 -7.67 -11.55 -10.22
C ARG A 175 -6.89 -10.31 -9.78
N LEU A 176 -5.99 -9.83 -10.62
CA LEU A 176 -5.20 -8.62 -10.38
C LEU A 176 -5.94 -7.40 -10.94
N ILE A 177 -6.40 -6.52 -10.06
CA ILE A 177 -7.23 -5.35 -10.37
C ILE A 177 -6.43 -4.08 -10.07
N TYR A 178 -5.91 -3.44 -11.13
CA TYR A 178 -5.01 -2.30 -10.98
C TYR A 178 -5.73 -0.96 -11.06
N TYR A 179 -5.38 -0.06 -10.15
CA TYR A 179 -5.79 1.35 -10.25
C TYR A 179 -4.96 2.09 -11.31
N PRO A 180 -5.53 3.14 -11.95
CA PRO A 180 -4.79 3.91 -12.94
C PRO A 180 -3.60 4.65 -12.32
N PRO A 181 -2.54 4.95 -13.10
CA PRO A 181 -1.38 5.69 -12.62
C PRO A 181 -1.79 7.01 -11.97
N TYR A 182 -1.13 7.41 -10.88
CA TYR A 182 -1.43 8.64 -10.12
C TYR A 182 -2.82 8.69 -9.47
N HIS A 183 -3.49 7.54 -9.41
CA HIS A 183 -4.78 7.36 -8.76
C HIS A 183 -4.72 6.31 -7.65
N SER A 184 -3.52 6.01 -7.13
CA SER A 184 -3.32 5.03 -6.04
C SER A 184 -4.20 5.35 -4.83
N LYS A 185 -4.50 6.63 -4.56
CA LYS A 185 -5.43 7.11 -3.50
C LYS A 185 -6.81 6.42 -3.44
N TYR A 186 -7.25 5.77 -4.52
CA TYR A 186 -8.51 5.01 -4.57
C TYR A 186 -8.35 3.54 -4.18
N ASN A 187 -7.11 3.03 -4.09
CA ASN A 187 -6.77 1.73 -3.52
C ASN A 187 -7.18 1.72 -2.03
N PRO A 188 -8.03 0.78 -1.58
CA PRO A 188 -8.63 0.83 -0.25
C PRO A 188 -7.63 0.94 0.92
N ILE A 189 -6.46 0.30 0.80
CA ILE A 189 -5.41 0.29 1.82
C ILE A 189 -4.76 1.66 2.06
N GLU A 190 -4.83 2.61 1.12
CA GLU A 190 -4.27 3.97 1.30
C GLU A 190 -4.81 4.69 2.54
N ARG A 191 -6.06 4.40 2.92
CA ARG A 191 -6.65 4.93 4.15
C ARG A 191 -6.00 4.34 5.41
N CYS A 192 -5.55 3.09 5.35
CA CYS A 192 -4.76 2.47 6.42
C CYS A 192 -3.42 3.19 6.58
N TRP A 193 -2.77 3.56 5.48
CA TRP A 193 -1.51 4.32 5.53
C TRP A 193 -1.67 5.73 6.10
N ALA A 194 -2.79 6.39 5.79
CA ALA A 194 -3.12 7.67 6.42
C ALA A 194 -3.36 7.52 7.92
N ALA A 195 -4.03 6.44 8.36
CA ALA A 195 -4.25 6.16 9.78
C ALA A 195 -2.93 5.84 10.51
N LEU A 196 -2.08 4.99 9.94
CA LEU A 196 -0.75 4.68 10.48
C LEU A 196 0.10 5.95 10.60
N GLU A 197 0.13 6.77 9.55
CA GLU A 197 0.87 8.04 9.55
C GLU A 197 0.41 8.97 10.66
N GLN A 198 -0.91 9.13 10.83
CA GLN A 198 -1.46 9.96 11.90
C GLN A 198 -1.16 9.40 13.29
N PHE A 199 -1.09 8.08 13.42
CA PHE A 199 -0.88 7.43 14.70
C PHE A 199 0.53 7.65 15.25
N TRP A 200 1.56 7.54 14.39
CA TRP A 200 2.96 7.58 14.82
C TRP A 200 3.70 8.89 14.48
N ASN A 201 3.06 9.90 13.88
CA ASN A 201 3.76 11.12 13.45
C ASN A 201 4.29 11.97 14.61
N GLY A 202 3.75 11.80 15.83
CA GLY A 202 4.26 12.45 17.04
C GLY A 202 5.36 11.64 17.73
N ALA A 203 5.61 10.41 17.29
CA ALA A 203 6.56 9.50 17.92
C ALA A 203 7.95 9.59 17.29
N ILE A 204 8.97 9.39 18.12
CA ILE A 204 10.33 9.07 17.68
C ILE A 204 10.36 7.58 17.35
N LEU A 205 10.70 7.24 16.11
CA LEU A 205 10.89 5.87 15.64
C LEU A 205 12.39 5.63 15.49
N ASP A 206 13.05 5.35 16.60
CA ASP A 206 14.51 5.22 16.73
C ASP A 206 15.04 3.82 16.38
N SER A 207 14.19 2.80 16.51
CA SER A 207 14.53 1.40 16.28
C SER A 207 13.41 0.65 15.56
N ILE A 208 13.76 -0.51 14.99
CA ILE A 208 12.79 -1.41 14.34
C ILE A 208 11.71 -1.82 15.34
N ASP A 209 12.11 -2.21 16.56
CA ASP A 209 11.18 -2.60 17.61
C ASP A 209 10.23 -1.48 18.03
N THR A 210 10.71 -0.24 18.06
CA THR A 210 9.85 0.93 18.29
C THR A 210 8.84 1.08 17.16
N ALA A 211 9.27 1.02 15.90
CA ALA A 211 8.38 1.14 14.74
C ALA A 211 7.32 0.02 14.70
N LEU A 212 7.72 -1.23 14.94
CA LEU A 212 6.82 -2.38 15.03
C LEU A 212 5.79 -2.21 16.15
N ARG A 213 6.23 -1.80 17.35
CA ARG A 213 5.34 -1.56 18.49
C ARG A 213 4.32 -0.47 18.18
N TRP A 214 4.74 0.66 17.62
CA TRP A 214 3.82 1.72 17.20
C TRP A 214 2.82 1.22 16.16
N ALA A 215 3.28 0.53 15.11
CA ALA A 215 2.40 -0.04 14.10
C ALA A 215 1.38 -1.01 14.73
N SER A 216 1.78 -1.86 15.68
CA SER A 216 0.89 -2.84 16.32
C SER A 216 -0.18 -2.22 17.24
N LYS A 217 0.02 -0.97 17.67
CA LYS A 217 -0.91 -0.28 18.58
C LYS A 217 -1.85 0.69 17.88
N MET A 218 -1.68 0.92 16.57
CA MET A 218 -2.67 1.68 15.82
C MET A 218 -4.02 0.95 15.83
N SER A 219 -5.12 1.71 15.73
CA SER A 219 -6.44 1.13 15.48
C SER A 219 -6.86 1.40 14.06
N TRP A 220 -7.33 0.35 13.38
CA TRP A 220 -7.99 0.42 12.09
C TRP A 220 -9.36 -0.26 12.22
N LYS A 221 -10.44 0.50 11.97
CA LYS A 221 -11.83 -0.01 12.01
C LYS A 221 -12.19 -0.77 13.30
N GLY A 222 -11.59 -0.40 14.43
CA GLY A 222 -11.84 -1.03 15.74
C GLY A 222 -10.90 -2.17 16.09
N SER A 223 -10.05 -2.60 15.15
CA SER A 223 -9.08 -3.69 15.34
C SER A 223 -7.63 -3.17 15.32
N GLN A 224 -6.72 -3.92 15.94
CA GLN A 224 -5.28 -3.71 15.80
C GLN A 224 -4.75 -4.52 14.62
N PRO A 225 -3.80 -4.00 13.84
CA PRO A 225 -3.20 -4.76 12.77
C PRO A 225 -2.31 -5.88 13.31
N VAL A 226 -2.19 -6.97 12.55
CA VAL A 226 -1.14 -7.97 12.78
C VAL A 226 0.13 -7.44 12.14
N VAL A 227 1.22 -7.33 12.91
CA VAL A 227 2.48 -6.76 12.44
C VAL A 227 3.58 -7.82 12.42
N HIS A 228 4.25 -7.94 11.28
CA HIS A 228 5.34 -8.88 11.05
C HIS A 228 6.63 -8.13 10.74
N HIS A 229 7.75 -8.63 11.28
CA HIS A 229 9.09 -8.21 10.89
C HIS A 229 9.65 -9.20 9.86
N VAL A 230 9.91 -8.74 8.64
CA VAL A 230 10.48 -9.55 7.56
C VAL A 230 11.99 -9.28 7.49
N THR A 231 12.76 -10.21 8.06
CA THR A 231 14.23 -10.16 8.11
C THR A 231 14.92 -10.72 6.87
N LYS A 232 14.17 -11.45 6.02
CA LYS A 232 14.69 -11.95 4.75
C LYS A 232 15.05 -10.77 3.84
N LEU A 233 16.26 -10.81 3.29
CA LEU A 233 16.75 -9.83 2.32
C LEU A 233 16.46 -10.32 0.90
N TYR A 234 15.92 -9.42 0.08
CA TYR A 234 15.55 -9.73 -1.31
C TYR A 234 16.42 -8.96 -2.29
N GLN A 235 16.90 -9.69 -3.29
CA GLN A 235 17.74 -9.13 -4.34
C GLN A 235 16.91 -8.35 -5.36
N THR A 236 17.43 -7.20 -5.80
CA THR A 236 16.84 -6.42 -6.88
C THR A 236 17.35 -6.91 -8.24
N GLY A 237 16.66 -6.52 -9.31
CA GLY A 237 17.15 -6.80 -10.67
C GLY A 237 16.92 -8.23 -11.18
N VAL A 238 16.22 -9.08 -10.43
CA VAL A 238 15.82 -10.42 -10.90
C VAL A 238 15.01 -10.30 -12.20
N LYS A 239 15.44 -11.04 -13.21
CA LYS A 239 14.81 -11.17 -14.52
C LYS A 239 14.56 -12.64 -14.81
N VAL A 240 13.35 -12.96 -15.25
CA VAL A 240 13.01 -14.28 -15.79
C VAL A 240 13.25 -14.23 -17.29
N ASP A 241 14.02 -15.17 -17.81
CA ASP A 241 14.23 -15.33 -19.24
C ASP A 241 12.94 -15.86 -19.93
N PRO A 242 12.78 -15.66 -21.25
CA PRO A 242 11.56 -16.04 -21.95
C PRO A 242 11.25 -17.54 -21.93
N GLU A 243 12.27 -18.41 -21.92
CA GLU A 243 12.12 -19.86 -21.94
C GLU A 243 11.56 -20.34 -20.61
N SER A 244 12.17 -19.93 -19.50
CA SER A 244 11.67 -20.19 -18.15
C SER A 244 10.26 -19.63 -17.92
N LEU A 245 9.89 -18.53 -18.59
CA LEU A 245 8.56 -17.92 -18.43
C LEU A 245 7.47 -18.64 -19.24
N ALA A 246 7.83 -19.40 -20.28
CA ALA A 246 6.86 -20.01 -21.21
C ALA A 246 5.84 -20.88 -20.47
N ASP A 247 6.31 -21.69 -19.52
CA ASP A 247 5.49 -22.58 -18.70
C ASP A 247 4.49 -21.85 -17.79
N TYR A 248 4.72 -20.57 -17.49
CA TYR A 248 3.84 -19.75 -16.65
C TYR A 248 2.84 -18.94 -17.47
N ARG A 249 3.14 -18.69 -18.76
CA ARG A 249 2.26 -17.90 -19.65
C ARG A 249 0.92 -18.58 -19.90
N VAL A 250 0.85 -19.91 -19.82
CA VAL A 250 -0.38 -20.67 -20.04
C VAL A 250 -1.47 -20.35 -19.02
N ASP A 251 -1.09 -19.89 -17.82
CA ASP A 251 -2.00 -19.51 -16.74
C ASP A 251 -2.15 -17.99 -16.61
N TRP A 252 -1.58 -17.21 -17.54
CA TRP A 252 -1.58 -15.75 -17.49
C TRP A 252 -2.56 -15.20 -18.53
N TYR A 253 -3.70 -14.70 -18.07
CA TYR A 253 -4.79 -14.19 -18.91
C TYR A 253 -5.02 -12.69 -18.71
N PRO A 254 -4.26 -11.82 -19.40
CA PRO A 254 -4.60 -10.40 -19.52
C PRO A 254 -5.97 -10.21 -20.16
N SER A 255 -6.76 -9.24 -19.68
CA SER A 255 -7.99 -8.87 -20.37
C SER A 255 -7.71 -8.29 -21.77
N GLU A 256 -8.62 -8.50 -22.71
CA GLU A 256 -8.49 -7.98 -24.08
C GLU A 256 -8.50 -6.45 -24.13
N SER A 257 -9.37 -5.81 -23.34
CA SER A 257 -9.56 -4.36 -23.35
C SER A 257 -8.52 -3.61 -22.52
N LEU A 258 -8.05 -4.20 -21.41
CA LEU A 258 -7.13 -3.57 -20.47
C LEU A 258 -6.04 -4.55 -20.00
N PRO A 259 -5.18 -5.07 -20.90
CA PRO A 259 -4.26 -6.16 -20.60
C PRO A 259 -3.22 -5.83 -19.52
N LYS A 260 -2.97 -4.55 -19.28
CA LYS A 260 -2.06 -4.09 -18.22
C LYS A 260 -2.75 -3.91 -16.87
N TRP A 261 -4.07 -3.71 -16.85
CA TRP A 261 -4.80 -3.23 -15.68
C TRP A 261 -5.80 -4.24 -15.13
N SER A 262 -6.10 -5.29 -15.88
CA SER A 262 -6.94 -6.41 -15.48
C SER A 262 -6.31 -7.70 -16.00
N VAL A 263 -5.92 -8.57 -15.07
CA VAL A 263 -5.27 -9.84 -15.37
C VAL A 263 -5.85 -10.92 -14.48
N THR A 264 -6.25 -12.03 -15.06
CA THR A 264 -6.60 -13.26 -14.34
C THR A 264 -5.43 -14.24 -14.42
N VAL A 265 -5.11 -14.88 -13.30
CA VAL A 265 -4.11 -15.94 -13.21
C VAL A 265 -4.75 -17.20 -12.66
N GLY A 266 -4.49 -18.33 -13.33
CA GLY A 266 -5.05 -19.64 -12.97
C GLY A 266 -6.47 -19.86 -13.51
N SER A 267 -6.71 -21.07 -13.99
CA SER A 267 -8.01 -21.58 -14.42
C SER A 267 -8.11 -23.02 -13.90
N PHE A 268 -8.88 -23.22 -12.84
CA PHE A 268 -9.07 -24.52 -12.19
C PHE A 268 -10.56 -24.85 -12.15
#